data_AF-A0A431MT39-F1
#
_entry.id   AF-A0A431MT39-F1
#
_cell.length_a   1.000
_cell.length_b   1.000
_cell.length_c   1.000
_cell.angle_alpha   90.00
_cell.angle_beta   90.00
_cell.angle_gamma   90.00
#
_symmetry.space_group_name_H-M   'P 1'
#
loop_
_entity.id
_entity.type
_entity.pdbx_description
1 polymer ?
#
loop_
_entity_poly.entity_id
_entity_poly.type
_entity_poly.pdbx_seq_one_letter_code
_entity_poly.pdbx_strand_id
1 'polypeptide(L)'
;MKYSFFFIMIFFSSYSFSQTTEKFYDYKWNVCEPGAARFYSTTTKTDSGYVENDYFIHEKKLQMTGKYEDEACKIRNGWFYWFHPNGNINSYGKYVHNKREGLWISYHANGMMSDSTLYENGKVTGTSISWYPNGYMRDSSVVSSNGSMISVGWFDNGNLSSAGRYNNEDKKTGVWQFFHSNGKLSAKEWYDNGKLINKEYYDEKGIAEADTASKDRDADYPGGIKNWTNYLSSNCIFPPQFQIVNADKAVVVVSFSVDEEGKTGNIEITTPFYPDFDRIAVNAIKNSKRWKPAINHNRKVKFYMSQPLVFSQE
;
A
#
# COMPACT_ATOMS: atom_id res chain seq x y z
N MET A 1 -39.17 -30.87 68.29
CA MET A 1 -38.36 -29.76 67.75
C MET A 1 -37.19 -30.34 66.96
N LYS A 2 -37.23 -30.25 65.62
CA LYS A 2 -36.09 -30.57 64.74
C LYS A 2 -35.81 -29.31 63.93
N TYR A 3 -34.66 -28.67 64.17
CA TYR A 3 -34.21 -27.53 63.39
C TYR A 3 -33.48 -28.04 62.14
N SER A 4 -33.97 -27.65 60.97
CA SER A 4 -33.32 -27.90 59.68
C SER A 4 -32.51 -26.65 59.34
N PHE A 5 -31.18 -26.80 59.27
CA PHE A 5 -30.28 -25.73 58.82
C PHE A 5 -30.20 -25.76 57.29
N PHE A 6 -30.70 -24.72 56.65
CA PHE A 6 -30.56 -24.52 55.20
C PHE A 6 -29.24 -23.79 54.93
N PHE A 7 -28.30 -24.46 54.30
CA PHE A 7 -27.01 -23.88 53.88
C PHE A 7 -27.22 -23.21 52.52
N ILE A 8 -27.31 -21.87 52.50
CA ILE A 8 -27.39 -21.10 51.25
C ILE A 8 -25.98 -20.97 50.69
N MET A 9 -25.67 -21.73 49.63
CA MET A 9 -24.46 -21.57 48.83
C MET A 9 -24.62 -20.32 47.95
N ILE A 10 -23.92 -19.24 48.30
CA ILE A 10 -23.83 -18.05 47.46
C ILE A 10 -22.78 -18.32 46.37
N PHE A 11 -23.24 -18.54 45.14
CA PHE A 11 -22.37 -18.54 43.96
C PHE A 11 -21.93 -17.10 43.66
N PHE A 12 -20.68 -16.77 44.01
CA PHE A 12 -20.01 -15.61 43.43
C PHE A 12 -19.65 -15.95 41.98
N SER A 13 -20.40 -15.41 41.02
CA SER A 13 -19.97 -15.37 39.63
C SER A 13 -18.92 -14.26 39.50
N SER A 14 -17.65 -14.66 39.40
CA SER A 14 -16.58 -13.78 38.97
C SER A 14 -16.81 -13.44 37.50
N TYR A 15 -17.23 -12.20 37.23
CA TYR A 15 -17.17 -11.64 35.88
C TYR A 15 -15.70 -11.53 35.50
N SER A 16 -15.19 -12.48 34.72
CA SER A 16 -13.90 -12.37 34.06
C SER A 16 -14.00 -11.27 33.02
N PHE A 17 -13.61 -10.04 33.37
CA PHE A 17 -13.38 -8.99 32.38
C PHE A 17 -12.28 -9.47 31.44
N SER A 18 -12.59 -9.58 30.15
CA SER A 18 -11.57 -9.80 29.14
C SER A 18 -10.60 -8.62 29.17
N GLN A 19 -9.31 -8.91 29.34
CA GLN A 19 -8.26 -7.90 29.34
C GLN A 19 -8.14 -7.35 27.92
N THR A 20 -8.66 -6.15 27.73
CA THR A 20 -8.48 -5.38 26.49
C THR A 20 -7.40 -4.35 26.74
N THR A 21 -6.40 -4.32 25.86
CA THR A 21 -5.36 -3.27 25.87
C THR A 21 -5.57 -2.35 24.68
N GLU A 22 -5.21 -1.08 24.87
CA GLU A 22 -5.45 0.01 23.93
C GLU A 22 -4.12 0.69 23.56
N LYS A 23 -3.93 0.97 22.28
CA LYS A 23 -2.75 1.70 21.77
C LYS A 23 -3.15 2.70 20.70
N PHE A 24 -2.40 3.80 20.65
CA PHE A 24 -2.61 4.88 19.70
C PHE A 24 -1.38 5.04 18.83
N TYR A 25 -1.59 5.23 17.53
CA TYR A 25 -0.49 5.31 16.56
C TYR A 25 -0.63 6.50 15.62
N ASP A 26 0.50 7.13 15.30
CA ASP A 26 0.57 8.20 14.29
C ASP A 26 0.36 7.62 12.86
N TYR A 27 0.41 8.47 11.84
CA TYR A 27 0.26 8.03 10.44
C TYR A 27 1.37 7.08 9.94
N LYS A 28 2.46 6.94 10.71
CA LYS A 28 3.60 6.05 10.43
C LYS A 28 3.57 4.78 11.28
N TRP A 29 2.51 4.54 12.04
CA TRP A 29 2.41 3.42 12.98
C TRP A 29 3.39 3.48 14.16
N ASN A 30 3.88 4.66 14.53
CA ASN A 30 4.62 4.85 15.78
C ASN A 30 3.64 5.09 16.92
N VAL A 31 3.89 4.48 18.08
CA VAL A 31 3.09 4.74 19.29
C VAL A 31 3.14 6.23 19.64
N CYS A 32 1.98 6.81 19.93
CA CYS A 32 1.85 8.24 20.24
C CYS A 32 0.71 8.51 21.22
N GLU A 33 0.59 9.76 21.66
CA GLU A 33 -0.55 10.22 22.45
C GLU A 33 -1.84 10.30 21.60
N PRO A 34 -3.03 10.11 22.20
CA PRO A 34 -4.31 10.09 21.47
C PRO A 34 -4.57 11.30 20.57
N GLY A 35 -4.11 12.49 20.95
CA GLY A 35 -4.29 13.72 20.16
C GLY A 35 -3.54 13.72 18.82
N ALA A 36 -2.42 12.99 18.73
CA ALA A 36 -1.62 12.87 17.51
C ALA A 36 -1.99 11.64 16.65
N ALA A 37 -2.77 10.73 17.21
CA ALA A 37 -3.02 9.41 16.65
C ALA A 37 -3.91 9.46 15.41
N ARG A 38 -3.55 8.69 14.36
CA ARG A 38 -4.38 8.40 13.19
C ARG A 38 -5.02 7.02 13.26
N PHE A 39 -4.40 6.12 14.01
CA PHE A 39 -4.91 4.79 14.25
C PHE A 39 -5.05 4.54 15.74
N TYR A 40 -5.99 3.68 16.08
CA TYR A 40 -6.21 3.19 17.42
C TYR A 40 -6.40 1.69 17.34
N SER A 41 -5.76 0.95 18.25
CA SER A 41 -5.77 -0.51 18.26
C SER A 41 -6.32 -1.03 19.57
N THR A 42 -7.14 -2.07 19.47
CA THR A 42 -7.60 -2.86 20.62
C THR A 42 -7.07 -4.28 20.51
N THR A 43 -6.43 -4.78 21.56
CA THR A 43 -6.02 -6.19 21.65
C THR A 43 -6.81 -6.89 22.73
N THR A 44 -7.46 -7.99 22.39
CA THR A 44 -8.30 -8.78 23.30
C THR A 44 -7.75 -10.20 23.40
N LYS A 45 -7.55 -10.68 24.63
CA LYS A 45 -7.16 -12.08 24.88
C LYS A 45 -8.34 -13.02 24.60
N THR A 46 -8.05 -14.14 23.95
CA THR A 46 -8.99 -15.23 23.62
C THR A 46 -8.44 -16.56 24.09
N ASP A 47 -9.25 -17.63 24.03
CA ASP A 47 -8.81 -18.99 24.36
C ASP A 47 -7.71 -19.52 23.41
N SER A 48 -7.57 -18.91 22.23
CA SER A 48 -6.69 -19.35 21.15
C SER A 48 -5.55 -18.37 20.81
N GLY A 49 -5.26 -17.42 21.71
CA GLY A 49 -4.28 -16.35 21.49
C GLY A 49 -4.90 -14.96 21.67
N TYR A 50 -4.53 -14.01 20.82
CA TYR A 50 -4.95 -12.61 20.91
C TYR A 50 -5.56 -12.15 19.60
N VAL A 51 -6.60 -11.33 19.66
CA VAL A 51 -7.17 -10.66 18.48
C VAL A 51 -6.85 -9.17 18.58
N GLU A 52 -6.23 -8.62 17.54
CA GLU A 52 -6.01 -7.19 17.40
C GLU A 52 -6.96 -6.63 16.35
N ASN A 53 -7.54 -5.48 16.65
CA ASN A 53 -8.31 -4.69 15.69
C ASN A 53 -7.71 -3.28 15.66
N ASP A 54 -7.28 -2.84 14.48
CA ASP A 54 -6.86 -1.47 14.23
C ASP A 54 -7.99 -0.70 13.57
N TYR A 55 -8.16 0.56 13.95
CA TYR A 55 -9.19 1.44 13.44
C TYR A 55 -8.59 2.73 12.91
N PHE A 56 -9.17 3.26 11.83
CA PHE A 56 -9.03 4.68 11.52
C PHE A 56 -9.75 5.48 12.62
N ILE A 57 -9.01 6.32 13.34
CA ILE A 57 -9.46 6.82 14.66
C ILE A 57 -10.73 7.68 14.60
N HIS A 58 -10.93 8.47 13.53
CA HIS A 58 -12.06 9.41 13.44
C HIS A 58 -13.30 8.77 12.86
N GLU A 59 -13.16 7.94 11.84
CA GLU A 59 -14.28 7.21 11.26
C GLU A 59 -14.71 6.03 12.14
N LYS A 60 -13.82 5.60 13.06
CA LYS A 60 -13.93 4.34 13.82
C LYS A 60 -14.21 3.14 12.93
N LYS A 61 -13.74 3.21 11.68
CA LYS A 61 -13.81 2.12 10.71
C LYS A 61 -12.65 1.19 10.94
N LEU A 62 -12.92 -0.11 10.85
CA LEU A 62 -11.89 -1.13 10.91
C LEU A 62 -10.88 -0.90 9.79
N GLN A 63 -9.60 -0.93 10.14
CA GLN A 63 -8.47 -0.80 9.24
C GLN A 63 -7.75 -2.14 9.11
N MET A 64 -7.63 -2.89 10.21
CA MET A 64 -7.05 -4.23 10.23
C MET A 64 -7.73 -5.07 11.30
N THR A 65 -7.92 -6.36 11.04
CA THR A 65 -8.17 -7.35 12.10
C THR A 65 -7.35 -8.60 11.86
N GLY A 66 -6.82 -9.17 12.93
CA GLY A 66 -5.92 -10.31 12.86
C GLY A 66 -5.73 -11.03 14.18
N LYS A 67 -5.20 -12.25 14.08
CA LYS A 67 -4.93 -13.12 15.22
C LYS A 67 -3.44 -13.27 15.47
N TYR A 68 -3.08 -13.27 16.75
CA TYR A 68 -1.70 -13.38 17.22
C TYR A 68 -1.56 -14.46 18.29
N GLU A 69 -0.38 -15.05 18.39
CA GLU A 69 -0.08 -16.07 19.41
C GLU A 69 0.37 -15.46 20.74
N ASP A 70 0.93 -14.26 20.71
CA ASP A 70 1.51 -13.56 21.85
C ASP A 70 0.80 -12.24 22.17
N GLU A 71 0.87 -11.83 23.44
CA GLU A 71 0.23 -10.62 23.96
C GLU A 71 0.80 -9.34 23.35
N ALA A 72 2.07 -9.38 22.92
CA ALA A 72 2.71 -8.25 22.27
C ALA A 72 2.33 -8.11 20.78
N CYS A 73 1.50 -9.01 20.25
CA CYS A 73 1.06 -9.04 18.86
C CYS A 73 2.23 -9.07 17.86
N LYS A 74 3.25 -9.92 18.12
CA LYS A 74 4.43 -10.08 17.25
C LYS A 74 4.42 -11.35 16.40
N ILE A 75 3.58 -12.33 16.75
CA ILE A 75 3.48 -13.63 16.08
C ILE A 75 2.10 -13.77 15.46
N ARG A 76 1.97 -13.37 14.20
CA ARG A 76 0.75 -13.48 13.39
C ARG A 76 0.42 -14.94 13.12
N ASN A 77 -0.82 -15.34 13.39
CA ASN A 77 -1.30 -16.70 13.12
C ASN A 77 -2.81 -16.71 12.89
N GLY A 78 -3.24 -17.17 11.71
CA GLY A 78 -4.63 -17.15 11.27
C GLY A 78 -4.90 -16.10 10.19
N TRP A 79 -6.17 -15.79 9.97
CA TRP A 79 -6.59 -14.84 8.94
C TRP A 79 -6.35 -13.41 9.38
N PHE A 80 -5.87 -12.60 8.43
CA PHE A 80 -5.76 -11.17 8.55
C PHE A 80 -6.55 -10.51 7.43
N TYR A 81 -7.20 -9.41 7.77
CA TYR A 81 -7.96 -8.58 6.85
C TYR A 81 -7.52 -7.14 7.04
N TRP A 82 -7.27 -6.43 5.95
CA TRP A 82 -7.07 -4.99 5.90
C TRP A 82 -8.19 -4.36 5.10
N PHE A 83 -8.53 -3.13 5.47
CA PHE A 83 -9.61 -2.37 4.86
C PHE A 83 -9.10 -1.00 4.41
N HIS A 84 -9.64 -0.54 3.29
CA HIS A 84 -9.50 0.84 2.84
C HIS A 84 -10.31 1.77 3.74
N PRO A 85 -10.00 3.08 3.81
CA PRO A 85 -10.79 4.06 4.57
C PRO A 85 -12.28 4.13 4.18
N ASN A 86 -12.61 3.75 2.93
CA ASN A 86 -14.00 3.67 2.49
C ASN A 86 -14.76 2.46 3.09
N GLY A 87 -14.07 1.49 3.69
CA GLY A 87 -14.62 0.28 4.30
C GLY A 87 -14.55 -0.96 3.41
N ASN A 88 -14.14 -0.82 2.15
CA ASN A 88 -13.91 -1.97 1.27
C ASN A 88 -12.67 -2.74 1.73
N ILE A 89 -12.68 -4.05 1.49
CA ILE A 89 -11.50 -4.89 1.71
C ILE A 89 -10.33 -4.33 0.89
N ASN A 90 -9.20 -4.12 1.55
CA ASN A 90 -7.93 -3.78 0.91
C ASN A 90 -7.15 -5.04 0.57
N SER A 91 -7.00 -5.94 1.55
CA SER A 91 -6.31 -7.21 1.35
C SER A 91 -6.68 -8.19 2.43
N TYR A 92 -6.47 -9.48 2.16
CA TYR A 92 -6.56 -10.50 3.17
C TYR A 92 -5.70 -11.71 2.80
N GLY A 93 -5.41 -12.50 3.82
CA GLY A 93 -4.69 -13.76 3.68
C GLY A 93 -4.43 -14.39 5.02
N LYS A 94 -3.85 -15.59 4.99
CA LYS A 94 -3.55 -16.35 6.19
C LYS A 94 -2.07 -16.25 6.52
N TYR A 95 -1.76 -16.08 7.80
CA TYR A 95 -0.44 -16.35 8.37
C TYR A 95 -0.43 -17.67 9.13
N VAL A 96 0.73 -18.32 9.13
CA VAL A 96 1.10 -19.43 10.03
C VAL A 96 2.46 -19.08 10.61
N HIS A 97 2.52 -18.77 11.91
CA HIS A 97 3.74 -18.34 12.61
C HIS A 97 4.53 -17.27 11.84
N ASN A 98 3.91 -16.11 11.59
CA ASN A 98 4.44 -14.98 10.80
C ASN A 98 4.68 -15.22 9.31
N LYS A 99 4.43 -16.41 8.78
CA LYS A 99 4.64 -16.72 7.36
C LYS A 99 3.32 -16.71 6.60
N ARG A 100 3.28 -16.00 5.47
CA ARG A 100 2.13 -16.02 4.57
C ARG A 100 1.89 -17.44 4.06
N GLU A 101 0.63 -17.87 4.07
CA GLU A 101 0.22 -19.21 3.69
C GLU A 101 -1.05 -19.13 2.84
N GLY A 102 -1.09 -19.90 1.75
CA GLY A 102 -2.21 -19.96 0.83
C GLY A 102 -2.38 -18.69 -0.02
N LEU A 103 -3.59 -18.48 -0.51
CA LEU A 103 -3.91 -17.38 -1.41
C LEU A 103 -4.03 -16.06 -0.65
N TRP A 104 -3.27 -15.07 -1.10
CA TRP A 104 -3.36 -13.68 -0.67
C TRP A 104 -4.00 -12.87 -1.78
N ILE A 105 -5.04 -12.11 -1.43
CA ILE A 105 -5.79 -11.30 -2.39
C ILE A 105 -5.79 -9.86 -1.89
N SER A 106 -5.56 -8.93 -2.80
CA SER A 106 -5.70 -7.50 -2.57
C SER A 106 -6.68 -6.88 -3.57
N TYR A 107 -7.28 -5.76 -3.18
CA TYR A 107 -8.21 -4.98 -3.98
C TYR A 107 -7.84 -3.50 -3.94
N HIS A 108 -8.13 -2.79 -5.01
CA HIS A 108 -8.14 -1.34 -5.07
C HIS A 108 -9.32 -0.78 -4.25
N ALA A 109 -9.28 0.50 -3.91
CA ALA A 109 -10.35 1.13 -3.12
C ALA A 109 -11.71 1.06 -3.84
N ASN A 110 -11.71 1.02 -5.17
CA ASN A 110 -12.92 0.85 -5.99
C ASN A 110 -13.50 -0.59 -5.98
N GLY A 111 -12.87 -1.53 -5.27
CA GLY A 111 -13.31 -2.92 -5.14
C GLY A 111 -12.83 -3.85 -6.26
N MET A 112 -12.10 -3.35 -7.25
CA MET A 112 -11.47 -4.20 -8.27
C MET A 112 -10.25 -4.89 -7.68
N MET A 113 -10.03 -6.16 -8.00
CA MET A 113 -8.86 -6.91 -7.54
C MET A 113 -7.58 -6.20 -8.00
N SER A 114 -6.60 -6.07 -7.11
CA SER A 114 -5.32 -5.42 -7.37
C SER A 114 -4.15 -6.39 -7.40
N ASP A 115 -4.23 -7.48 -6.63
CA ASP A 115 -3.21 -8.52 -6.56
C ASP A 115 -3.83 -9.87 -6.16
N SER A 116 -3.27 -10.95 -6.71
CA SER A 116 -3.55 -12.32 -6.31
C SER A 116 -2.24 -13.09 -6.35
N THR A 117 -1.78 -13.54 -5.18
CA THR A 117 -0.50 -14.23 -5.03
C THR A 117 -0.64 -15.44 -4.12
N LEU A 118 -0.16 -16.59 -4.56
CA LEU A 118 -0.11 -17.81 -3.75
C LEU A 118 1.20 -17.88 -2.96
N TYR A 119 1.09 -18.17 -1.67
CA TYR A 119 2.23 -18.35 -0.78
C TYR A 119 2.26 -19.75 -0.16
N GLU A 120 3.45 -20.30 0.00
CA GLU A 120 3.73 -21.49 0.79
C GLU A 120 4.90 -21.19 1.73
N ASN A 121 4.68 -21.30 3.04
CA ASN A 121 5.71 -21.07 4.05
C ASN A 121 6.41 -19.69 3.90
N GLY A 122 5.64 -18.67 3.52
CA GLY A 122 6.10 -17.30 3.33
C GLY A 122 6.76 -17.00 1.98
N LYS A 123 6.90 -17.99 1.09
CA LYS A 123 7.47 -17.81 -0.26
C LYS A 123 6.37 -17.82 -1.31
N VAL A 124 6.50 -16.98 -2.33
CA VAL A 124 5.59 -17.00 -3.49
C VAL A 124 5.74 -18.33 -4.22
N THR A 125 4.64 -18.98 -4.55
CA THR A 125 4.61 -20.21 -5.35
C THR A 125 3.61 -20.08 -6.50
N GLY A 126 3.96 -20.62 -7.67
CA GLY A 126 3.08 -20.58 -8.85
C GLY A 126 2.97 -19.20 -9.49
N THR A 127 1.73 -18.73 -9.65
CA THR A 127 1.42 -17.49 -10.40
C THR A 127 1.06 -16.35 -9.45
N SER A 128 1.69 -15.20 -9.65
CA SER A 128 1.26 -13.91 -9.11
C SER A 128 0.71 -13.06 -10.26
N ILE A 129 -0.41 -12.39 -10.03
CA ILE A 129 -1.05 -11.49 -10.99
C ILE A 129 -1.48 -10.23 -10.26
N SER A 130 -1.21 -9.08 -10.87
CA SER A 130 -1.70 -7.79 -10.40
C SER A 130 -2.48 -7.08 -11.49
N TRP A 131 -3.35 -6.16 -11.11
CA TRP A 131 -4.20 -5.39 -12.01
C TRP A 131 -4.17 -3.91 -11.67
N TYR A 132 -4.43 -3.07 -12.67
CA TYR A 132 -4.70 -1.65 -12.48
C TYR A 132 -6.12 -1.42 -11.95
N PRO A 133 -6.40 -0.24 -11.36
CA PRO A 133 -7.75 0.12 -10.90
C PRO A 133 -8.82 0.13 -12.02
N ASN A 134 -8.43 0.15 -13.29
CA ASN A 134 -9.36 0.06 -14.42
C ASN A 134 -9.58 -1.38 -14.93
N GLY A 135 -8.95 -2.38 -14.30
CA GLY A 135 -9.13 -3.80 -14.59
C GLY A 135 -8.18 -4.40 -15.61
N TYR A 136 -7.36 -3.59 -16.29
CA TYR A 136 -6.29 -4.16 -17.10
C TYR A 136 -5.26 -4.85 -16.21
N MET A 137 -4.75 -5.99 -16.67
CA MET A 137 -3.63 -6.65 -16.01
C MET A 137 -2.45 -5.67 -15.96
N ARG A 138 -1.71 -5.69 -14.85
CA ARG A 138 -0.58 -4.81 -14.60
C ARG A 138 0.71 -5.60 -14.66
N ASP A 139 0.80 -6.66 -13.86
CA ASP A 139 1.94 -7.57 -13.84
C ASP A 139 1.47 -9.02 -13.74
N SER A 140 2.29 -9.92 -14.25
CA SER A 140 2.17 -11.36 -14.05
C SER A 140 3.56 -11.94 -13.90
N SER A 141 3.69 -12.86 -12.95
CA SER A 141 4.88 -13.67 -12.83
C SER A 141 4.52 -15.13 -12.57
N VAL A 142 5.20 -16.04 -13.27
CA VAL A 142 5.02 -17.48 -13.13
C VAL A 142 6.35 -18.11 -12.74
N VAL A 143 6.39 -18.76 -11.59
CA VAL A 143 7.53 -19.53 -11.11
C VAL A 143 7.48 -20.94 -11.71
N SER A 144 8.54 -21.30 -12.44
CA SER A 144 8.73 -22.63 -13.02
C SER A 144 9.21 -23.64 -11.98
N SER A 145 9.09 -24.94 -12.28
CA SER A 145 9.51 -26.02 -11.37
C SER A 145 10.99 -26.00 -11.00
N ASN A 146 11.85 -25.42 -11.86
CA ASN A 146 13.27 -25.23 -11.59
C ASN A 146 13.60 -23.93 -10.80
N GLY A 147 12.59 -23.20 -10.35
CA GLY A 147 12.71 -21.92 -9.64
C GLY A 147 12.93 -20.69 -10.53
N SER A 148 13.10 -20.84 -11.85
CA SER A 148 13.15 -19.69 -12.76
C SER A 148 11.78 -19.04 -12.92
N MET A 149 11.73 -17.73 -13.19
CA MET A 149 10.49 -16.98 -13.25
C MET A 149 10.38 -16.22 -14.57
N ILE A 150 9.22 -16.30 -15.22
CA ILE A 150 8.86 -15.40 -16.33
C ILE A 150 8.06 -14.24 -15.73
N SER A 151 8.42 -13.02 -16.10
CA SER A 151 7.72 -11.81 -15.68
C SER A 151 7.26 -11.03 -16.90
N VAL A 152 6.00 -10.61 -16.86
CA VAL A 152 5.35 -9.85 -17.92
C VAL A 152 4.60 -8.70 -17.26
N GLY A 153 4.73 -7.50 -17.81
CA GLY A 153 4.08 -6.29 -17.34
C GLY A 153 3.30 -5.65 -18.48
N TRP A 154 2.24 -4.94 -18.14
CA TRP A 154 1.35 -4.23 -19.07
C TRP A 154 1.14 -2.79 -18.63
N PHE A 155 0.78 -1.94 -19.58
CA PHE A 155 0.25 -0.61 -19.34
C PHE A 155 -1.23 -0.69 -18.98
N ASP A 156 -1.75 0.39 -18.40
CA ASP A 156 -3.15 0.51 -18.04
C ASP A 156 -4.08 0.72 -19.24
N ASN A 157 -3.55 0.66 -20.47
CA ASN A 157 -4.30 0.54 -21.71
C ASN A 157 -4.34 -0.91 -22.26
N GLY A 158 -3.74 -1.87 -21.53
CA GLY A 158 -3.67 -3.29 -21.90
C GLY A 158 -2.51 -3.66 -22.83
N ASN A 159 -1.73 -2.70 -23.32
CA ASN A 159 -0.54 -3.00 -24.12
C ASN A 159 0.58 -3.53 -23.23
N LEU A 160 1.43 -4.38 -23.80
CA LEU A 160 2.61 -4.91 -23.11
C LEU A 160 3.55 -3.75 -22.72
N SER A 161 4.01 -3.73 -21.48
CA SER A 161 5.00 -2.77 -20.98
C SER A 161 6.37 -3.42 -20.83
N SER A 162 6.46 -4.66 -20.35
CA SER A 162 7.74 -5.36 -20.25
C SER A 162 7.59 -6.87 -20.30
N ALA A 163 8.64 -7.55 -20.74
CA ALA A 163 8.73 -9.00 -20.63
C ALA A 163 10.18 -9.41 -20.41
N GLY A 164 10.39 -10.41 -19.56
CA GLY A 164 11.70 -10.96 -19.28
C GLY A 164 11.64 -12.15 -18.35
N ARG A 165 12.82 -12.60 -17.92
CA ARG A 165 12.94 -13.75 -17.02
C ARG A 165 14.02 -13.54 -15.97
N TYR A 166 13.82 -14.24 -14.87
CA TYR A 166 14.77 -14.39 -13.78
C TYR A 166 15.25 -15.84 -13.72
N ASN A 167 16.50 -16.04 -13.36
CA ASN A 167 17.01 -17.36 -13.01
C ASN A 167 16.48 -17.80 -11.63
N ASN A 168 16.90 -18.98 -11.17
CA ASN A 168 16.52 -19.55 -9.88
C ASN A 168 17.15 -18.87 -8.65
N GLU A 169 17.94 -17.81 -8.86
CA GLU A 169 18.51 -16.95 -7.80
C GLU A 169 17.87 -15.55 -7.81
N ASP A 170 16.71 -15.40 -8.45
CA ASP A 170 15.98 -14.12 -8.62
C ASP A 170 16.79 -13.03 -9.36
N LYS A 171 17.75 -13.43 -10.20
CA LYS A 171 18.55 -12.50 -11.02
C LYS A 171 18.04 -12.46 -12.45
N LYS A 172 17.87 -11.26 -13.01
CA LYS A 172 17.52 -11.07 -14.44
C LYS A 172 18.48 -11.87 -15.33
N THR A 173 17.95 -12.56 -16.33
CA THR A 173 18.75 -13.34 -17.29
C THR A 173 18.14 -13.35 -18.69
N GLY A 174 18.97 -13.42 -19.72
CA GLY A 174 18.53 -13.35 -21.11
C GLY A 174 18.09 -11.94 -21.51
N VAL A 175 17.16 -11.87 -22.47
CA VAL A 175 16.71 -10.60 -23.04
C VAL A 175 15.49 -10.10 -22.27
N TRP A 176 15.58 -8.88 -21.78
CA TRP A 176 14.48 -8.09 -21.27
C TRP A 176 14.03 -7.12 -22.36
N GLN A 177 12.73 -7.06 -22.58
CA GLN A 177 12.11 -6.17 -23.58
C GLN A 177 11.19 -5.19 -22.86
N PHE A 178 11.27 -3.93 -23.28
CA PHE A 178 10.43 -2.84 -22.79
C PHE A 178 9.79 -2.16 -23.99
N PHE A 179 8.54 -1.72 -23.83
CA PHE A 179 7.71 -1.20 -24.91
C PHE A 179 7.14 0.18 -24.58
N HIS A 180 6.98 1.07 -25.55
CA HIS A 180 6.17 2.27 -25.40
C HIS A 180 4.68 1.92 -25.19
N SER A 181 3.89 2.85 -24.68
CA SER A 181 2.44 2.66 -24.49
C SER A 181 1.69 2.38 -25.79
N ASN A 182 2.29 2.68 -26.95
CA ASN A 182 1.80 2.35 -28.29
C ASN A 182 2.15 0.91 -28.76
N GLY A 183 2.85 0.12 -27.94
CA GLY A 183 3.24 -1.27 -28.22
C GLY A 183 4.54 -1.46 -28.99
N LYS A 184 5.22 -0.40 -29.45
CA LYS A 184 6.55 -0.50 -30.07
C LYS A 184 7.62 -0.68 -29.00
N LEU A 185 8.77 -1.26 -29.35
CA LEU A 185 9.89 -1.37 -28.41
C LEU A 185 10.38 0.01 -27.98
N SER A 186 10.66 0.19 -26.69
CA SER A 186 11.35 1.34 -26.11
C SER A 186 12.79 0.99 -25.72
N ALA A 187 13.02 -0.25 -25.26
CA ALA A 187 14.35 -0.74 -24.95
C ALA A 187 14.47 -2.27 -25.03
N LYS A 188 15.70 -2.73 -25.22
CA LYS A 188 16.12 -4.12 -24.98
C LYS A 188 17.33 -4.12 -24.06
N GLU A 189 17.36 -5.05 -23.13
CA GLU A 189 18.48 -5.23 -22.22
C GLU A 189 18.89 -6.71 -22.19
N TRP A 190 20.18 -6.98 -22.25
CA TRP A 190 20.74 -8.33 -22.17
C TRP A 190 21.36 -8.51 -20.81
N TYR A 191 20.93 -9.55 -20.11
CA TYR A 191 21.44 -9.89 -18.79
C TYR A 191 22.06 -11.28 -18.76
N ASP A 192 23.15 -11.40 -18.01
CA ASP A 192 23.70 -12.67 -17.56
C ASP A 192 23.86 -12.63 -16.04
N ASN A 193 23.12 -13.50 -15.36
CA ASN A 193 23.09 -13.60 -13.89
C ASN A 193 23.00 -12.24 -13.19
N GLY A 194 22.06 -11.40 -13.64
CA GLY A 194 21.79 -10.07 -13.09
C GLY A 194 22.72 -8.97 -13.58
N LYS A 195 23.81 -9.30 -14.28
CA LYS A 195 24.72 -8.32 -14.86
C LYS A 195 24.23 -7.87 -16.24
N LEU A 196 24.02 -6.57 -16.41
CA LEU A 196 23.72 -5.97 -17.70
C LEU A 196 24.93 -6.11 -18.62
N ILE A 197 24.74 -6.75 -19.77
CA ILE A 197 25.77 -6.95 -20.81
C ILE A 197 25.65 -5.87 -21.88
N ASN A 198 24.43 -5.62 -22.34
CA ASN A 198 24.16 -4.70 -23.42
C ASN A 198 22.78 -4.08 -23.24
N LYS A 199 22.55 -2.93 -23.87
CA LYS A 199 21.25 -2.29 -23.96
C LYS A 199 21.09 -1.51 -25.25
N GLU A 200 19.86 -1.47 -25.73
CA GLU A 200 19.44 -0.73 -26.93
C GLU A 200 18.19 0.06 -26.59
N TYR A 201 18.07 1.27 -27.12
CA TYR A 201 16.91 2.14 -26.94
C TYR A 201 16.30 2.50 -28.28
N TYR A 202 15.00 2.75 -28.26
CA TYR A 202 14.19 3.03 -29.43
C TYR A 202 13.19 4.15 -29.12
N ASP A 203 12.99 5.07 -30.06
CA ASP A 203 11.99 6.13 -29.96
C ASP A 203 10.56 5.60 -30.15
N GLU A 204 9.55 6.46 -29.99
CA GLU A 204 8.13 6.09 -30.20
C GLU A 204 7.80 5.70 -31.66
N LYS A 205 8.70 5.97 -32.62
CA LYS A 205 8.56 5.53 -34.02
C LYS A 205 9.17 4.15 -34.24
N GLY A 206 10.00 3.67 -33.32
CA GLY A 206 10.73 2.40 -33.40
C GLY A 206 12.15 2.56 -33.97
N ILE A 207 12.67 3.78 -34.03
CA ILE A 207 14.01 4.11 -34.53
C ILE A 207 14.99 4.00 -33.37
N ALA A 208 16.13 3.35 -33.60
CA ALA A 208 17.17 3.19 -32.57
C ALA A 208 17.76 4.54 -32.15
N GLU A 209 17.95 4.74 -30.85
CA GLU A 209 18.51 5.95 -30.25
C GLU A 209 19.81 5.65 -29.50
N ALA A 210 20.66 6.67 -29.37
CA ALA A 210 21.88 6.57 -28.57
C ALA A 210 21.55 6.41 -27.08
N ASP A 211 22.35 5.62 -26.37
CA ASP A 211 22.20 5.33 -24.93
C ASP A 211 22.03 6.58 -24.04
N THR A 212 22.72 7.67 -24.40
CA THR A 212 22.69 8.92 -23.63
C THR A 212 21.36 9.69 -23.74
N ALA A 213 20.41 9.26 -24.57
CA ALA A 213 19.15 9.95 -24.82
C ALA A 213 18.16 9.87 -23.65
N SER A 214 18.24 8.85 -22.79
CA SER A 214 17.32 8.67 -21.67
C SER A 214 18.03 8.47 -20.34
N LYS A 215 17.72 9.34 -19.38
CA LYS A 215 18.06 9.12 -17.97
C LYS A 215 16.78 8.85 -17.22
N ASP A 216 16.66 7.63 -16.72
CA ASP A 216 15.59 7.24 -15.82
C ASP A 216 15.48 8.24 -14.68
N ARG A 217 14.26 8.65 -14.39
CA ARG A 217 13.95 9.60 -13.33
C ARG A 217 12.51 9.41 -12.87
N ASP A 218 12.28 9.65 -11.60
CA ASP A 218 10.93 9.71 -11.05
C ASP A 218 10.22 10.99 -11.49
N ALA A 219 8.90 11.02 -11.24
CA ALA A 219 8.13 12.24 -11.45
C ALA A 219 8.59 13.33 -10.46
N ASP A 220 8.67 14.57 -10.94
CA ASP A 220 9.21 15.69 -10.17
C ASP A 220 8.31 16.92 -10.28
N TYR A 221 8.02 17.57 -9.15
CA TYR A 221 7.23 18.79 -9.15
C TYR A 221 8.03 19.94 -9.77
N PRO A 222 7.40 20.91 -10.48
CA PRO A 222 8.14 22.02 -11.08
C PRO A 222 8.91 22.85 -10.03
N GLY A 223 10.24 22.78 -10.11
CA GLY A 223 11.17 23.40 -9.15
C GLY A 223 11.53 22.52 -7.95
N GLY A 224 11.23 21.23 -8.02
CA GLY A 224 11.66 20.22 -7.05
C GLY A 224 10.91 20.27 -5.73
N ILE A 225 11.45 19.51 -4.77
CA ILE A 225 10.84 19.30 -3.46
C ILE A 225 10.55 20.60 -2.70
N LYS A 226 11.42 21.62 -2.81
CA LYS A 226 11.23 22.92 -2.14
C LYS A 226 9.95 23.62 -2.61
N ASN A 227 9.73 23.66 -3.92
CA ASN A 227 8.51 24.25 -4.48
C ASN A 227 7.28 23.40 -4.14
N TRP A 228 7.43 22.08 -4.09
CA TRP A 228 6.35 21.19 -3.70
C TRP A 228 5.92 21.42 -2.25
N THR A 229 6.87 21.51 -1.31
CA THR A 229 6.60 21.83 0.10
C THR A 229 5.93 23.19 0.26
N ASN A 230 6.43 24.22 -0.42
CA ASN A 230 5.84 25.57 -0.38
C ASN A 230 4.42 25.61 -0.97
N TYR A 231 4.18 24.85 -2.05
CA TYR A 231 2.86 24.71 -2.63
C TYR A 231 1.90 24.06 -1.64
N LEU A 232 2.29 22.93 -1.03
CA LEU A 232 1.45 22.25 -0.05
C LEU A 232 1.18 23.12 1.18
N SER A 233 2.17 23.82 1.73
CA SER A 233 1.95 24.71 2.90
C SER A 233 0.97 25.85 2.60
N SER A 234 0.89 26.29 1.34
CA SER A 234 -0.04 27.35 0.92
C SER A 234 -1.44 26.85 0.57
N ASN A 235 -1.62 25.53 0.41
CA ASN A 235 -2.89 24.92 -0.04
C ASN A 235 -3.50 23.96 0.98
N CYS A 236 -2.73 23.48 1.96
CA CYS A 236 -3.18 22.64 3.07
C CYS A 236 -3.46 23.51 4.30
N ILE A 237 -4.44 24.39 4.19
CA ILE A 237 -4.80 25.33 5.26
C ILE A 237 -5.63 24.60 6.32
N PHE A 238 -5.26 24.78 7.59
CA PHE A 238 -5.99 24.23 8.71
C PHE A 238 -7.39 24.89 8.79
N PRO A 239 -8.49 24.14 8.74
CA PRO A 239 -9.82 24.74 8.76
C PRO A 239 -10.14 25.34 10.14
N PRO A 240 -10.56 26.61 10.23
CA PRO A 240 -10.65 27.36 11.48
C PRO A 240 -11.76 26.88 12.44
N GLN A 241 -12.71 26.08 11.96
CA GLN A 241 -13.76 25.47 12.78
C GLN A 241 -13.25 24.31 13.64
N PHE A 242 -12.03 23.84 13.42
CA PHE A 242 -11.43 22.78 14.23
C PHE A 242 -10.41 23.36 15.21
N GLN A 243 -10.23 22.64 16.31
CA GLN A 243 -9.10 22.80 17.20
C GLN A 243 -8.65 21.39 17.59
N ILE A 244 -7.41 21.04 17.27
CA ILE A 244 -6.80 19.81 17.75
C ILE A 244 -6.19 20.05 19.13
N VAL A 245 -6.44 19.11 20.04
CA VAL A 245 -5.98 19.17 21.43
C VAL A 245 -4.77 18.26 21.56
N ASN A 246 -3.71 18.74 22.22
CA ASN A 246 -2.45 18.00 22.45
C ASN A 246 -1.73 17.56 21.16
N ALA A 247 -1.92 18.29 20.06
CA ALA A 247 -1.19 18.09 18.81
C ALA A 247 -1.08 19.42 18.05
N ASP A 248 0.07 19.68 17.43
CA ASP A 248 0.30 20.92 16.65
C ASP A 248 0.01 20.74 15.14
N LYS A 249 -0.21 19.48 14.73
CA LYS A 249 -0.32 19.09 13.33
C LYS A 249 -1.38 18.03 13.11
N ALA A 250 -2.18 18.21 12.07
CA ALA A 250 -3.02 17.18 11.49
C ALA A 250 -2.37 16.65 10.21
N VAL A 251 -2.49 15.35 9.96
CA VAL A 251 -1.89 14.71 8.78
C VAL A 251 -2.93 13.86 8.07
N VAL A 252 -3.11 14.12 6.77
CA VAL A 252 -3.86 13.26 5.85
C VAL A 252 -2.86 12.63 4.90
N VAL A 253 -2.90 11.32 4.70
CA VAL A 253 -2.03 10.64 3.71
C VAL A 253 -2.84 10.34 2.45
N VAL A 254 -2.31 10.78 1.32
CA VAL A 254 -2.93 10.63 0.01
C VAL A 254 -1.98 9.86 -0.91
N SER A 255 -2.48 8.77 -1.50
CA SER A 255 -1.86 8.10 -2.63
C SER A 255 -2.36 8.72 -3.92
N PHE A 256 -1.48 8.97 -4.89
CA PHE A 256 -1.86 9.45 -6.21
C PHE A 256 -0.86 9.03 -7.27
N SER A 257 -1.24 9.22 -8.53
CA SER A 257 -0.38 9.01 -9.69
C SER A 257 -0.12 10.31 -10.45
N VAL A 258 1.03 10.39 -11.10
CA VAL A 258 1.38 11.37 -12.13
C VAL A 258 1.44 10.64 -13.46
N ASP A 259 0.62 11.06 -14.43
CA ASP A 259 0.60 10.47 -15.77
C ASP A 259 1.76 10.96 -16.66
N GLU A 260 1.82 10.43 -17.88
CA GLU A 260 2.81 10.71 -18.90
C GLU A 260 2.80 12.18 -19.37
N GLU A 261 1.71 12.91 -19.12
CA GLU A 261 1.56 14.35 -19.36
C GLU A 261 1.76 15.20 -18.10
N GLY A 262 2.19 14.58 -17.00
CA GLY A 262 2.47 15.24 -15.73
C GLY A 262 1.22 15.62 -14.92
N LYS A 263 0.03 15.18 -15.31
CA LYS A 263 -1.21 15.45 -14.59
C LYS A 263 -1.41 14.43 -13.48
N THR A 264 -1.92 14.89 -12.34
CA THR A 264 -2.25 14.02 -11.21
C THR A 264 -3.58 13.29 -11.42
N GLY A 265 -3.63 12.01 -11.07
CA GLY A 265 -4.82 11.15 -11.12
C GLY A 265 -4.76 10.01 -10.09
N ASN A 266 -5.77 9.14 -10.05
CA ASN A 266 -5.89 8.04 -9.06
C ASN A 266 -5.67 8.50 -7.61
N ILE A 267 -6.29 9.62 -7.24
CA ILE A 267 -6.11 10.27 -5.94
C ILE A 267 -6.98 9.55 -4.90
N GLU A 268 -6.36 8.91 -3.94
CA GLU A 268 -7.01 8.10 -2.90
C GLU A 268 -6.48 8.48 -1.52
N ILE A 269 -7.38 8.65 -0.55
CA ILE A 269 -7.00 8.84 0.84
C ILE A 269 -6.67 7.48 1.43
N THR A 270 -5.47 7.32 1.99
CA THR A 270 -5.02 6.08 2.64
C THR A 270 -4.96 6.21 4.16
N THR A 271 -4.86 7.43 4.67
CA THR A 271 -4.97 7.74 6.10
C THR A 271 -5.79 9.02 6.25
N PRO A 272 -7.10 8.91 6.55
CA PRO A 272 -7.98 10.06 6.66
C PRO A 272 -7.81 10.78 8.01
N PHE A 273 -8.39 11.97 8.12
CA PHE A 273 -8.49 12.69 9.38
C PHE A 273 -9.93 13.15 9.68
N TYR A 274 -10.41 14.17 8.99
CA TYR A 274 -11.79 14.62 9.03
C TYR A 274 -12.20 15.01 7.61
N PRO A 275 -13.48 14.88 7.23
CA PRO A 275 -13.94 15.13 5.86
C PRO A 275 -13.49 16.47 5.25
N ASP A 276 -13.37 17.52 6.07
CA ASP A 276 -12.88 18.82 5.61
C ASP A 276 -11.38 18.82 5.28
N PHE A 277 -10.54 18.20 6.12
CA PHE A 277 -9.10 18.07 5.87
C PHE A 277 -8.83 17.16 4.67
N ASP A 278 -9.56 16.05 4.61
CA ASP A 278 -9.54 15.09 3.51
C ASP A 278 -9.85 15.76 2.17
N ARG A 279 -10.92 16.57 2.12
CA ARG A 279 -11.30 17.36 0.94
C ARG A 279 -10.21 18.35 0.55
N ILE A 280 -9.61 19.06 1.50
CA ILE A 280 -8.53 20.01 1.23
C ILE A 280 -7.30 19.26 0.68
N ALA A 281 -6.93 18.14 1.28
CA ALA A 281 -5.80 17.33 0.85
C ALA A 281 -5.97 16.83 -0.60
N VAL A 282 -7.13 16.26 -0.92
CA VAL A 282 -7.46 15.81 -2.28
C VAL A 282 -7.43 16.98 -3.27
N ASN A 283 -8.01 18.13 -2.92
CA ASN A 283 -8.01 19.32 -3.77
C ASN A 283 -6.59 19.87 -3.99
N ALA A 284 -5.74 19.88 -2.96
CA ALA A 284 -4.36 20.32 -3.07
C ALA A 284 -3.56 19.47 -4.07
N ILE A 285 -3.70 18.14 -4.04
CA ILE A 285 -3.09 17.24 -5.03
C ILE A 285 -3.68 17.49 -6.42
N LYS A 286 -5.02 17.48 -6.54
CA LYS A 286 -5.75 17.60 -7.80
C LYS A 286 -5.47 18.91 -8.55
N ASN A 287 -5.32 20.01 -7.81
CA ASN A 287 -5.10 21.35 -8.37
C ASN A 287 -3.62 21.69 -8.52
N SER A 288 -2.72 20.74 -8.25
CA SER A 288 -1.29 20.95 -8.41
C SER A 288 -0.94 21.22 -9.88
N LYS A 289 0.17 21.95 -10.10
CA LYS A 289 0.71 22.17 -11.44
C LYS A 289 1.08 20.85 -12.09
N ARG A 290 1.14 20.82 -13.42
CA ARG A 290 1.67 19.68 -14.16
C ARG A 290 3.11 19.39 -13.71
N TRP A 291 3.34 18.15 -13.31
CA TRP A 291 4.62 17.61 -12.89
C TRP A 291 5.47 17.31 -14.12
N LYS A 292 6.78 17.16 -13.91
CA LYS A 292 7.62 16.46 -14.87
C LYS A 292 7.29 14.98 -14.73
N PRO A 293 6.89 14.28 -15.81
CA PRO A 293 6.59 12.87 -15.75
C PRO A 293 7.85 12.05 -15.46
N ALA A 294 7.64 10.86 -14.88
CA ALA A 294 8.70 9.88 -14.74
C ALA A 294 9.14 9.36 -16.11
N ILE A 295 10.41 9.02 -16.22
CA ILE A 295 11.00 8.37 -17.40
C ILE A 295 11.64 7.08 -16.93
N ASN A 296 11.38 5.99 -17.65
CA ASN A 296 11.96 4.69 -17.37
C ASN A 296 12.16 3.93 -18.68
N HIS A 297 13.36 3.45 -18.98
CA HIS A 297 13.70 2.76 -20.24
C HIS A 297 13.26 3.53 -21.51
N ASN A 298 13.61 4.82 -21.57
CA ASN A 298 13.36 5.73 -22.70
C ASN A 298 11.87 5.98 -23.02
N ARG A 299 10.99 5.83 -22.04
CA ARG A 299 9.57 6.13 -22.18
C ARG A 299 9.07 6.87 -20.96
N LYS A 300 8.09 7.75 -21.17
CA LYS A 300 7.33 8.30 -20.05
C LYS A 300 6.45 7.20 -19.49
N VAL A 301 6.36 7.13 -18.17
CA VAL A 301 5.54 6.14 -17.47
C VAL A 301 4.75 6.81 -16.36
N LYS A 302 3.53 6.32 -16.15
CA LYS A 302 2.76 6.65 -14.96
C LYS A 302 3.51 6.30 -13.68
N PHE A 303 3.58 7.25 -12.75
CA PHE A 303 4.31 7.13 -11.50
C PHE A 303 3.37 7.28 -10.31
N TYR A 304 3.34 6.30 -9.41
CA TYR A 304 2.48 6.30 -8.22
C TYR A 304 3.31 6.68 -6.98
N MET A 305 2.77 7.55 -6.13
CA MET A 305 3.41 7.97 -4.90
C MET A 305 2.41 8.23 -3.77
N SER A 306 2.90 8.18 -2.53
CA SER A 306 2.14 8.56 -1.33
C SER A 306 2.71 9.83 -0.72
N GLN A 307 1.84 10.79 -0.44
CA GLN A 307 2.19 12.07 0.16
C GLN A 307 1.45 12.22 1.49
N PRO A 308 2.16 12.43 2.62
CA PRO A 308 1.58 12.99 3.83
C PRO A 308 1.37 14.50 3.64
N LEU A 309 0.13 14.98 3.78
CA LEU A 309 -0.25 16.38 3.74
C LEU A 309 -0.44 16.86 5.19
N VAL A 310 0.38 17.82 5.58
CA VAL A 310 0.44 18.34 6.95
C VAL A 310 -0.31 19.65 7.02
N PHE A 311 -1.20 19.77 8.00
CA PHE A 311 -1.95 20.97 8.35
C PHE A 311 -1.46 21.43 9.72
N SER A 312 -0.95 22.64 9.80
CA SER A 312 -0.48 23.23 11.05
C SER A 312 -1.54 24.13 11.64
N GLN A 313 -1.84 23.94 12.92
CA GLN A 313 -2.65 24.87 13.70
C GLN A 313 -1.75 26.03 14.12
N GLU A 314 -2.19 27.26 13.86
CA GLU A 314 -1.56 28.48 14.39
C GLU A 314 -1.95 28.73 15.85
#